data_AF-A0A8B9TVR2-F1
#
_entry.id   AF-A0A8B9TVR2-F1
#
_cell.length_a   1.000
_cell.length_b   1.000
_cell.length_c   1.000
_cell.angle_alpha   90.00
_cell.angle_beta   90.00
_cell.angle_gamma   90.00
#
_symmetry.space_group_name_H-M   'P 1'
#
loop_
_entity.id
_entity.type
_entity.pdbx_description
1 polymer ?
#
loop_
_entity_poly.entity_id
_entity_poly.type
_entity_poly.pdbx_seq_one_letter_code
_entity_poly.pdbx_strand_id
1 'polypeptide(L)'
;IPKYGFAISLLFCMTQTEACPPSCSCKALGERKGLQIDCSSRKLKEVPALPVNTKRLYLQNNSLTTVPPGALDSLLSVEEVKLFDNPWTCDCHILYLKLWLEDISEAALANIRCATPAPVRMKPLKQLTGNELGTCKRSLPIKCLEFFWKDLILIAIAIVTFILVAWALKFSKKVVYQINLRRYTTRGLLLWRHTSKNHKLH
;
A
#
# COMPACT_ATOMS: atom_id res chain seq x y z
N ILE A 1 39.43 23.33 1.62
CA ILE A 1 39.22 23.21 0.15
C ILE A 1 39.37 21.73 -0.20
N PRO A 2 38.34 21.09 -0.77
CA PRO A 2 38.12 19.64 -0.74
C PRO A 2 38.63 18.96 -2.03
N LYS A 3 38.85 17.64 -2.00
CA LYS A 3 38.43 16.74 -3.09
C LYS A 3 37.98 15.40 -2.49
N TYR A 4 36.67 15.23 -2.52
CA TYR A 4 35.89 14.12 -2.00
C TYR A 4 36.31 12.80 -2.65
N GLY A 5 36.75 11.83 -1.84
CA GLY A 5 36.77 10.43 -2.21
C GLY A 5 35.34 9.91 -2.23
N PHE A 6 34.74 9.84 -3.42
CA PHE A 6 33.49 9.13 -3.65
C PHE A 6 33.76 7.63 -3.54
N ALA A 7 33.65 7.07 -2.34
CA ALA A 7 33.31 5.66 -2.20
C ALA A 7 31.84 5.54 -2.60
N ILE A 8 31.58 5.32 -3.89
CA ILE A 8 30.29 4.84 -4.37
C ILE A 8 30.17 3.42 -3.83
N SER A 9 29.64 3.31 -2.60
CA SER A 9 29.05 2.07 -2.13
C SER A 9 27.92 1.80 -3.13
N LEU A 10 28.20 0.93 -4.09
CA LEU A 10 27.17 0.32 -4.93
C LEU A 10 26.25 -0.42 -3.96
N LEU A 11 25.25 0.30 -3.46
CA LEU A 11 23.95 -0.25 -3.16
C LEU A 11 23.52 -0.94 -4.44
N PHE A 12 23.91 -2.21 -4.57
CA PHE A 12 23.11 -3.15 -5.31
C PHE A 12 21.73 -3.08 -4.64
N CYS A 13 20.85 -2.24 -5.19
CA CYS A 13 19.46 -2.61 -5.27
C CYS A 13 19.50 -3.92 -6.04
N MET A 14 19.60 -5.04 -5.32
CA MET A 14 19.48 -6.35 -5.90
C MET A 14 18.12 -6.32 -6.57
N THR A 15 18.10 -6.19 -7.89
CA THR A 15 16.94 -6.55 -8.68
C THR A 15 16.63 -7.96 -8.24
N GLN A 16 15.56 -8.11 -7.45
CA GLN A 16 15.13 -9.39 -6.92
C GLN A 16 14.75 -10.22 -8.14
N THR A 17 15.70 -10.98 -8.68
CA THR A 17 15.44 -11.98 -9.68
C THR A 17 14.50 -12.96 -8.99
N GLU A 18 13.19 -12.84 -9.23
CA GLU A 18 12.33 -13.79 -9.95
C GLU A 18 12.83 -15.26 -9.98
N ALA A 19 13.55 -15.70 -8.96
CA ALA A 19 14.18 -16.99 -8.90
C ALA A 19 13.19 -17.97 -8.28
N CYS A 20 12.95 -19.07 -9.00
CA CYS A 20 12.16 -20.16 -8.48
C CYS A 20 12.81 -20.71 -7.20
N PRO A 21 12.06 -20.97 -6.11
CA PRO A 21 12.62 -21.59 -4.93
C PRO A 21 13.26 -22.95 -5.28
N PRO A 22 14.42 -23.30 -4.70
CA PRO A 22 15.16 -24.51 -5.07
C PRO A 22 14.37 -25.80 -4.81
N SER A 23 13.47 -25.79 -3.84
CA SER A 23 12.61 -26.93 -3.49
C SER A 23 11.36 -27.03 -4.36
N CYS A 24 11.14 -26.10 -5.30
CA CYS A 24 9.90 -25.98 -6.05
C CYS A 24 10.12 -26.05 -7.56
N SER A 25 9.05 -26.38 -8.29
CA SER A 25 9.02 -26.37 -9.75
C SER A 25 8.21 -25.18 -10.22
N CYS A 26 8.80 -24.29 -11.00
CA CYS A 26 8.11 -23.14 -11.56
C CYS A 26 7.84 -23.33 -13.06
N LYS A 27 6.62 -23.00 -13.50
CA LYS A 27 6.20 -23.08 -14.89
C LYS A 27 5.55 -21.76 -15.29
N ALA A 28 5.99 -21.18 -16.40
CA ALA A 28 5.31 -20.03 -16.99
C ALA A 28 3.95 -20.47 -17.55
N LEU A 29 2.88 -19.74 -17.24
CA LEU A 29 1.53 -20.04 -17.73
C LEU A 29 1.23 -19.48 -19.13
N GLY A 30 2.28 -19.00 -19.82
CA GLY A 30 2.24 -18.30 -21.10
C GLY A 30 2.97 -16.94 -21.00
N GLU A 31 3.20 -16.27 -22.13
CA GLU A 31 4.06 -15.07 -22.21
C GLU A 31 3.62 -13.90 -21.31
N ARG A 32 2.37 -13.86 -20.85
CA ARG A 32 1.84 -12.80 -19.95
C ARG A 32 0.97 -13.29 -18.80
N LYS A 33 0.89 -14.61 -18.58
CA LYS A 33 -0.03 -15.21 -17.60
C LYS A 33 0.62 -15.51 -16.24
N GLY A 34 1.82 -14.96 -15.99
CA GLY A 34 2.56 -15.14 -14.73
C GLY A 34 3.05 -16.57 -14.49
N LEU A 35 3.36 -16.85 -13.22
CA LEU A 35 4.08 -18.06 -12.82
C LEU A 35 3.20 -19.03 -12.02
N GLN A 36 3.22 -20.31 -12.37
CA GLN A 36 2.75 -21.39 -11.51
C GLN A 36 3.93 -21.95 -10.72
N ILE A 37 3.82 -21.95 -9.41
CA ILE A 37 4.83 -22.48 -8.49
C ILE A 37 4.27 -23.72 -7.80
N ASP A 38 4.92 -24.85 -8.04
CA ASP A 38 4.60 -26.13 -7.44
C ASP A 38 5.66 -26.55 -6.42
N CYS A 39 5.31 -26.41 -5.14
CA CYS A 39 6.10 -26.80 -3.98
C CYS A 39 5.45 -27.98 -3.24
N SER A 40 4.51 -28.70 -3.87
CA SER A 40 3.75 -29.76 -3.22
C SER A 40 4.59 -31.01 -2.94
N SER A 41 4.29 -31.71 -1.85
CA SER A 41 4.98 -32.96 -1.48
C SER A 41 6.50 -32.84 -1.27
N ARG A 42 6.97 -31.69 -0.75
CA ARG A 42 8.39 -31.37 -0.54
C ARG A 42 8.83 -31.40 0.93
N LYS A 43 7.95 -31.78 1.86
CA LYS A 43 8.19 -31.81 3.33
C LYS A 43 8.60 -30.43 3.88
N LEU A 44 8.12 -29.35 3.28
CA LEU A 44 8.41 -27.99 3.71
C LEU A 44 7.83 -27.75 5.10
N LYS A 45 8.62 -27.14 5.98
CA LYS A 45 8.18 -26.69 7.32
C LYS A 45 7.81 -25.21 7.34
N GLU A 46 8.31 -24.46 6.36
CA GLU A 46 8.10 -23.03 6.21
C GLU A 46 7.83 -22.70 4.73
N VAL A 47 7.14 -21.59 4.50
CA VAL A 47 6.87 -21.09 3.14
C VAL A 47 8.16 -20.50 2.57
N PRO A 48 8.63 -20.92 1.38
CA PRO A 48 9.84 -20.37 0.76
C PRO A 48 9.61 -18.93 0.29
N ALA A 49 10.68 -18.21 -0.06
CA ALA A 49 10.56 -16.90 -0.70
C ALA A 49 9.92 -17.05 -2.10
N LEU A 50 8.77 -16.42 -2.33
CA LEU A 50 8.00 -16.59 -3.57
C LEU A 50 8.13 -15.35 -4.50
N PRO A 51 8.32 -15.56 -5.82
CA PRO A 51 8.22 -14.51 -6.84
C PRO A 51 6.88 -13.75 -6.82
N VAL A 52 6.94 -12.43 -7.06
CA VAL A 52 5.77 -11.53 -7.01
C VAL A 52 4.73 -11.81 -8.09
N ASN A 53 5.15 -12.35 -9.24
CA ASN A 53 4.31 -12.67 -10.39
C ASN A 53 3.62 -14.06 -10.30
N THR A 54 3.53 -14.63 -9.09
CA THR A 54 2.89 -15.93 -8.86
C THR A 54 1.38 -15.83 -9.07
N LYS A 55 0.85 -16.64 -9.99
CA LYS A 55 -0.58 -16.82 -10.24
C LYS A 55 -1.16 -18.04 -9.57
N ARG A 56 -0.39 -19.13 -9.51
CA ARG A 56 -0.84 -20.40 -8.92
C ARG A 56 0.21 -20.90 -7.95
N LEU A 57 -0.18 -21.14 -6.71
CA LEU A 57 0.72 -21.57 -5.64
C LEU A 57 0.24 -22.89 -5.05
N TYR A 58 1.05 -23.94 -5.23
CA TYR A 58 0.74 -25.27 -4.71
C TYR A 58 1.71 -25.63 -3.58
N LEU A 59 1.19 -25.72 -2.36
CA LEU A 59 1.91 -26.00 -1.12
C LEU A 59 1.28 -27.18 -0.34
N GLN A 60 0.33 -27.90 -0.93
CA GLN A 60 -0.30 -29.07 -0.32
C GLN A 60 0.68 -30.21 -0.05
N ASN A 61 0.33 -31.13 0.85
CA ASN A 61 1.16 -32.29 1.22
C ASN A 61 2.55 -31.92 1.76
N ASN A 62 2.62 -30.89 2.60
CA ASN A 62 3.87 -30.48 3.26
C ASN A 62 3.75 -30.65 4.79
N SER A 63 4.68 -30.07 5.54
CA SER A 63 4.70 -30.09 7.00
C SER A 63 4.57 -28.68 7.57
N LEU A 64 3.80 -27.82 6.88
CA LEU A 64 3.52 -26.46 7.31
C LEU A 64 2.56 -26.50 8.50
N THR A 65 2.91 -25.81 9.58
CA THR A 65 2.05 -25.68 10.76
C THR A 65 1.41 -24.30 10.84
N THR A 66 2.04 -23.28 10.28
CA THR A 66 1.55 -21.90 10.22
C THR A 66 2.17 -21.17 9.05
N VAL A 67 1.69 -19.96 8.75
CA VAL A 67 2.31 -19.04 7.80
C VAL A 67 2.62 -17.73 8.53
N PRO A 68 3.89 -17.29 8.57
CA PRO A 68 4.26 -16.05 9.21
C PRO A 68 3.54 -14.84 8.58
N PRO A 69 3.11 -13.85 9.38
CA PRO A 69 2.56 -12.62 8.86
C PRO A 69 3.49 -11.95 7.84
N GLY A 70 2.95 -11.52 6.71
CA GLY A 70 3.71 -10.88 5.64
C GLY A 70 4.32 -11.84 4.61
N ALA A 71 4.37 -13.15 4.87
CA ALA A 71 5.04 -14.11 3.98
C ALA A 71 4.38 -14.22 2.58
N LEU A 72 3.09 -13.88 2.47
CA LEU A 72 2.31 -13.94 1.22
C LEU A 72 1.89 -12.55 0.72
N ASP A 73 2.28 -11.47 1.41
CA ASP A 73 1.83 -10.11 1.12
C ASP A 73 2.30 -9.58 -0.23
N SER A 74 3.39 -10.13 -0.76
CA SER A 74 3.94 -9.77 -2.07
C SER A 74 3.17 -10.38 -3.24
N LEU A 75 2.30 -11.36 -2.99
CA LEU A 75 1.56 -12.13 -3.99
C LEU A 75 0.26 -11.45 -4.39
N LEU A 76 0.35 -10.28 -5.01
CA LEU A 76 -0.80 -9.43 -5.35
C LEU A 76 -1.68 -9.98 -6.47
N SER A 77 -1.18 -10.93 -7.26
CA SER A 77 -1.83 -11.40 -8.48
C SER A 77 -2.28 -12.86 -8.43
N VAL A 78 -2.18 -13.51 -7.26
CA VAL A 78 -2.49 -14.93 -7.09
C VAL A 78 -3.97 -15.21 -7.32
N GLU A 79 -4.26 -16.30 -8.04
CA GLU A 79 -5.62 -16.71 -8.44
C GLU A 79 -5.99 -18.06 -7.83
N GLU A 80 -5.02 -18.96 -7.67
CA GLU A 80 -5.25 -20.30 -7.14
C GLU A 80 -4.19 -20.64 -6.09
N VAL A 81 -4.64 -21.13 -4.93
CA VAL A 81 -3.77 -21.55 -3.84
C VAL A 81 -4.23 -22.90 -3.31
N LYS A 82 -3.28 -23.84 -3.13
CA LYS A 82 -3.54 -25.15 -2.53
C LYS A 82 -2.67 -25.35 -1.31
N LEU A 83 -3.32 -25.49 -0.15
CA LEU A 83 -2.68 -25.56 1.18
C LEU A 83 -3.20 -26.73 2.03
N PHE A 84 -4.09 -27.55 1.46
CA PHE A 84 -4.64 -28.72 2.14
C PHE A 84 -3.55 -29.76 2.45
N ASP A 85 -3.86 -30.74 3.30
CA ASP A 85 -2.91 -31.79 3.73
C ASP A 85 -1.58 -31.24 4.29
N ASN A 86 -1.70 -30.27 5.19
CA ASN A 86 -0.62 -29.76 6.03
C ASN A 86 -1.08 -29.83 7.50
N PRO A 87 -0.17 -30.05 8.46
CA PRO A 87 -0.50 -30.16 9.88
C PRO A 87 -0.73 -28.79 10.53
N TRP A 88 -1.75 -28.06 10.08
CA TRP A 88 -2.04 -26.69 10.52
C TRP A 88 -2.34 -26.60 12.02
N THR A 89 -1.63 -25.71 12.71
CA THR A 89 -1.91 -25.32 14.08
C THR A 89 -2.88 -24.15 14.06
N CYS A 90 -4.13 -24.41 14.42
CA CYS A 90 -5.21 -23.43 14.45
C CYS A 90 -5.31 -22.75 15.82
N ASP A 91 -4.21 -22.13 16.24
CA ASP A 91 -4.18 -21.17 17.34
C ASP A 91 -4.19 -19.74 16.79
N CYS A 92 -3.83 -18.75 17.61
CA CYS A 92 -3.86 -17.37 17.16
C CYS A 92 -2.93 -17.05 15.98
N HIS A 93 -1.85 -17.80 15.80
CA HIS A 93 -0.87 -17.52 14.75
C HIS A 93 -1.41 -17.82 13.35
N ILE A 94 -2.43 -18.68 13.22
CA ILE A 94 -3.07 -18.99 11.93
C ILE A 94 -3.92 -17.83 11.40
N LEU A 95 -4.22 -16.83 12.23
CA LEU A 95 -5.13 -15.73 11.89
C LEU A 95 -4.69 -14.98 10.64
N TYR A 96 -3.39 -14.78 10.45
CA TYR A 96 -2.86 -14.17 9.22
C TYR A 96 -3.29 -14.96 7.98
N LEU A 97 -3.03 -16.28 7.97
CA LEU A 97 -3.37 -17.13 6.84
C LEU A 97 -4.87 -17.16 6.57
N LYS A 98 -5.67 -17.23 7.64
CA LYS A 98 -7.13 -17.21 7.55
C LYS A 98 -7.61 -15.93 6.85
N LEU A 99 -7.17 -14.76 7.32
CA LEU A 99 -7.57 -13.46 6.75
C LEU A 99 -7.06 -13.28 5.33
N TRP A 100 -5.83 -13.73 5.03
CA TRP A 100 -5.30 -13.67 3.67
C TRP A 100 -6.10 -14.55 2.70
N LEU A 101 -6.54 -15.74 3.12
CA LEU A 101 -7.36 -16.63 2.28
C LEU A 101 -8.80 -16.17 2.11
N GLU A 102 -9.37 -15.44 3.07
CA GLU A 102 -10.69 -14.82 2.94
C GLU A 102 -10.75 -13.84 1.76
N ASP A 103 -9.65 -13.15 1.46
CA ASP A 103 -9.54 -12.20 0.33
C ASP A 103 -9.28 -12.90 -1.02
N ILE A 104 -8.59 -14.04 -0.99
CA ILE A 104 -8.13 -14.73 -2.21
C ILE A 104 -9.08 -15.83 -2.67
N SER A 105 -9.46 -16.78 -1.80
CA SER A 105 -10.20 -17.97 -2.20
C SER A 105 -10.93 -18.64 -1.05
N GLU A 106 -12.26 -18.49 -1.02
CA GLU A 106 -13.12 -19.22 -0.09
C GLU A 106 -13.00 -20.74 -0.22
N ALA A 107 -12.75 -21.24 -1.44
CA ALA A 107 -12.59 -22.65 -1.72
C ALA A 107 -11.32 -23.23 -1.07
N ALA A 108 -10.20 -22.49 -1.14
CA ALA A 108 -8.97 -22.88 -0.45
C ALA A 108 -9.15 -22.90 1.07
N LEU A 109 -9.84 -21.89 1.61
CA LEU A 109 -10.14 -21.78 3.05
C LEU A 109 -10.99 -22.96 3.56
N ALA A 110 -11.94 -23.45 2.76
CA ALA A 110 -12.79 -24.59 3.12
C ALA A 110 -12.03 -25.93 3.19
N ASN A 111 -10.94 -26.08 2.43
CA ASN A 111 -10.17 -27.32 2.33
C ASN A 111 -9.05 -27.44 3.38
N ILE A 112 -8.76 -26.38 4.13
CA ILE A 112 -7.76 -26.39 5.19
C ILE A 112 -8.40 -26.96 6.46
N ARG A 113 -7.80 -28.02 7.02
CA ARG A 113 -8.22 -28.65 8.27
C ARG A 113 -7.16 -28.47 9.35
N CYS A 114 -7.60 -28.23 10.56
CA CYS A 114 -6.72 -28.07 11.72
C CYS A 114 -6.20 -29.42 12.20
N ALA A 115 -4.90 -29.53 12.42
CA ALA A 115 -4.30 -30.69 13.08
C ALA A 115 -4.26 -30.51 14.60
N THR A 116 -3.99 -29.29 15.04
CA THR A 116 -3.89 -28.88 16.45
C THR A 116 -4.57 -27.52 16.65
N PRO A 117 -4.94 -27.13 17.88
CA PRO A 117 -4.99 -27.96 19.09
C PRO A 117 -6.13 -29.00 19.05
N ALA A 118 -6.14 -29.93 20.00
CA ALA A 118 -7.11 -31.03 20.06
C ALA A 118 -8.59 -30.62 19.95
N PRO A 119 -9.07 -29.52 20.57
CA PRO A 119 -10.49 -29.12 20.50
C PRO A 119 -11.00 -28.76 19.10
N VAL A 120 -10.11 -28.32 18.22
CA VAL A 120 -10.44 -27.90 16.84
C VAL A 120 -9.90 -28.86 15.80
N ARG A 121 -9.32 -30.00 16.21
CA ARG A 121 -8.74 -30.98 15.31
C ARG A 121 -9.77 -31.47 14.28
N MET A 122 -9.33 -31.61 13.03
CA MET A 122 -10.11 -31.92 11.83
C MET A 122 -11.20 -30.91 11.45
N LYS A 123 -11.46 -29.87 12.26
CA LYS A 123 -12.37 -28.79 11.87
C LYS A 123 -11.76 -28.00 10.70
N PRO A 124 -12.58 -27.59 9.72
CA PRO A 124 -12.11 -26.74 8.64
C PRO A 124 -11.88 -25.31 9.16
N LEU A 125 -10.83 -24.66 8.66
CA LEU A 125 -10.42 -23.32 9.11
C LEU A 125 -11.51 -22.26 8.87
N LYS A 126 -12.30 -22.41 7.79
CA LYS A 126 -13.45 -21.53 7.49
C LYS A 126 -14.47 -21.44 8.63
N GLN A 127 -14.65 -22.53 9.40
CA GLN A 127 -15.67 -22.60 10.45
C GLN A 127 -15.19 -22.05 11.80
N LEU A 128 -13.88 -21.85 11.98
CA LEU A 128 -13.36 -21.39 13.25
C LEU A 128 -13.69 -19.93 13.51
N THR A 129 -14.11 -19.63 14.73
CA THR A 129 -14.45 -18.27 15.17
C THR A 129 -13.47 -17.77 16.24
N GLY A 130 -13.51 -16.48 16.56
CA GLY A 130 -12.48 -15.81 17.37
C GLY A 130 -12.28 -16.38 18.78
N ASN A 131 -13.30 -17.02 19.37
CA ASN A 131 -13.19 -17.72 20.64
C ASN A 131 -12.44 -19.06 20.53
N GLU A 132 -12.59 -19.79 19.40
CA GLU A 132 -11.90 -21.06 19.15
C GLU A 132 -10.43 -20.90 18.76
N LEU A 133 -10.07 -19.74 18.18
CA LEU A 133 -8.70 -19.40 17.80
C LEU A 133 -7.82 -18.93 18.97
N GLY A 134 -8.39 -18.89 20.19
CA GLY A 134 -7.77 -18.31 21.38
C GLY A 134 -7.82 -16.77 21.41
N THR A 135 -7.31 -16.18 22.48
CA THR A 135 -7.28 -14.72 22.67
C THR A 135 -6.29 -14.07 21.72
N CYS A 136 -6.74 -13.74 20.51
CA CYS A 136 -5.93 -13.04 19.54
C CYS A 136 -5.88 -11.53 19.79
N LYS A 137 -4.66 -11.00 19.95
CA LYS A 137 -4.42 -9.59 19.63
C LYS A 137 -4.39 -9.49 18.11
N ARG A 138 -5.32 -8.75 17.54
CA ARG A 138 -5.39 -8.52 16.10
C ARG A 138 -4.13 -7.75 15.68
N SER A 139 -3.08 -8.45 15.31
CA SER A 139 -1.92 -7.89 14.63
C SER A 139 -2.36 -7.57 13.20
N LEU A 140 -3.20 -6.54 13.06
CA LEU A 140 -3.49 -5.99 11.73
C LEU A 140 -2.12 -5.66 11.11
N PRO A 141 -1.85 -6.10 9.87
CA PRO A 141 -0.66 -5.62 9.18
C PRO A 141 -0.71 -4.09 9.21
N ILE A 142 0.42 -3.48 9.58
CA ILE A 142 0.63 -2.05 9.88
C ILE A 142 0.31 -1.11 8.67
N LYS A 143 -0.27 -1.65 7.59
CA LYS A 143 -0.65 -0.92 6.37
C LYS A 143 -1.89 -0.03 6.53
N CYS A 144 -2.79 -0.29 7.49
CA CYS A 144 -3.99 0.54 7.66
C CYS A 144 -3.67 1.95 8.18
N LEU A 145 -2.69 2.09 9.08
CA LEU A 145 -2.34 3.39 9.62
C LEU A 145 -1.60 4.23 8.57
N GLU A 146 -0.66 3.65 7.82
CA GLU A 146 0.02 4.32 6.71
C GLU A 146 -0.93 4.87 5.62
N PHE A 147 -2.04 4.16 5.34
CA PHE A 147 -3.05 4.62 4.37
C PHE A 147 -3.82 5.84 4.87
N PHE A 148 -4.32 5.79 6.12
CA PHE A 148 -5.08 6.89 6.72
C PHE A 148 -4.27 8.19 6.84
N TRP A 149 -2.99 8.12 7.19
CA TRP A 149 -2.16 9.33 7.31
C TRP A 149 -1.80 9.93 5.94
N LYS A 150 -1.59 9.11 4.91
CA LYS A 150 -1.33 9.59 3.55
C LYS A 150 -2.52 10.32 2.95
N ASP A 151 -3.73 9.80 3.12
CA ASP A 151 -4.95 10.47 2.66
C ASP A 151 -5.19 11.77 3.43
N LEU A 152 -4.97 11.77 4.75
CA LEU A 152 -5.12 12.98 5.58
C LEU A 152 -4.11 14.07 5.19
N ILE A 153 -2.86 13.70 4.87
CA ILE A 153 -1.84 14.62 4.38
C ILE A 153 -2.25 15.22 3.02
N LEU A 154 -2.73 14.39 2.09
CA LEU A 154 -3.20 14.86 0.78
C LEU A 154 -4.39 15.82 0.91
N ILE A 155 -5.35 15.51 1.78
CA ILE A 155 -6.48 16.38 2.08
C ILE A 155 -6.01 17.70 2.69
N ALA A 156 -5.08 17.66 3.65
CA ALA A 156 -4.51 18.86 4.25
C ALA A 156 -3.79 19.75 3.24
N ILE A 157 -3.00 19.16 2.33
CA ILE A 157 -2.34 19.88 1.24
C ILE A 157 -3.38 20.52 0.32
N ALA A 158 -4.42 19.79 -0.08
CA ALA A 158 -5.49 20.33 -0.91
C ALA A 158 -6.21 21.53 -0.25
N ILE A 159 -6.50 21.44 1.06
CA ILE A 159 -7.12 22.56 1.81
C ILE A 159 -6.19 23.77 1.86
N VAL A 160 -4.90 23.57 2.18
CA VAL A 160 -3.92 24.67 2.25
C VAL A 160 -3.76 25.35 0.89
N THR A 161 -3.67 24.57 -0.20
CA THR A 161 -3.58 25.14 -1.56
C THR A 161 -4.81 25.96 -1.91
N PHE A 162 -6.01 25.48 -1.58
CA PHE A 162 -7.25 26.22 -1.81
C PHE A 162 -7.31 27.54 -1.02
N ILE A 163 -6.89 27.52 0.24
CA ILE A 163 -6.81 28.73 1.09
C ILE A 163 -5.81 29.74 0.50
N LEU A 164 -4.62 29.29 0.07
CA LEU A 164 -3.61 30.16 -0.53
C LEU A 164 -4.09 30.78 -1.84
N VAL A 165 -4.77 30.01 -2.69
CA VAL A 165 -5.38 30.53 -3.94
C VAL A 165 -6.45 31.57 -3.62
N ALA A 166 -7.36 31.29 -2.67
CA ALA A 166 -8.37 32.24 -2.27
C ALA A 166 -7.76 33.52 -1.68
N TRP A 167 -6.69 33.39 -0.89
CA TRP A 167 -5.95 34.52 -0.34
C TRP A 167 -5.26 35.34 -1.44
N ALA A 168 -4.62 34.69 -2.40
CA ALA A 168 -4.00 35.33 -3.55
C ALA A 168 -5.02 36.06 -4.43
N LEU A 169 -6.19 35.45 -4.69
CA LEU A 169 -7.29 36.09 -5.42
C LEU A 169 -7.88 37.28 -4.67
N LYS A 170 -7.99 37.20 -3.34
CA LYS A 170 -8.47 38.31 -2.51
C LYS A 170 -7.44 39.44 -2.46
N PHE A 171 -6.16 39.10 -2.36
CA PHE A 171 -5.05 40.04 -2.37
C PHE A 171 -4.93 40.73 -3.73
N SER A 172 -5.01 39.99 -4.84
CA SER A 172 -4.97 40.56 -6.19
C SER A 172 -6.15 41.51 -6.43
N LYS A 173 -7.38 41.12 -6.05
CA LYS A 173 -8.56 42.02 -6.09
C LYS A 173 -8.35 43.28 -5.26
N LYS A 174 -7.78 43.16 -4.06
CA LYS A 174 -7.47 44.31 -3.18
C LYS A 174 -6.44 45.26 -3.80
N VAL A 175 -5.40 44.71 -4.43
CA VAL A 175 -4.37 45.50 -5.12
C VAL A 175 -4.93 46.20 -6.35
N VAL A 176 -5.71 45.50 -7.20
CA VAL A 176 -6.37 46.09 -8.37
C VAL A 176 -7.34 47.19 -7.96
N TYR A 177 -8.13 46.97 -6.91
CA TYR A 177 -9.01 47.98 -6.34
C TYR A 177 -8.25 49.24 -5.91
N GLN A 178 -7.14 49.08 -5.18
CA GLN A 178 -6.29 50.20 -4.75
C GLN A 178 -5.60 50.93 -5.91
N ILE A 179 -5.14 50.21 -6.94
CA ILE A 179 -4.55 50.80 -8.14
C ILE A 179 -5.61 51.60 -8.92
N ASN A 180 -6.82 51.06 -9.08
CA ASN A 180 -7.92 51.77 -9.72
C ASN A 180 -8.30 53.04 -8.95
N LEU A 181 -8.41 52.96 -7.63
CA LEU A 181 -8.70 54.11 -6.78
C LEU A 181 -7.62 55.19 -6.91
N ARG A 182 -6.33 54.81 -6.87
CA ARG A 182 -5.21 55.74 -7.13
C ARG A 182 -5.30 56.38 -8.51
N ARG A 183 -5.62 55.62 -9.57
CA ARG A 183 -5.78 56.17 -10.94
C ARG A 183 -6.91 57.20 -11.02
N TYR A 184 -8.03 57.00 -10.31
CA TYR A 184 -9.09 58.00 -10.22
C TYR A 184 -8.59 59.29 -9.53
N THR A 185 -7.89 59.16 -8.41
CA THR A 185 -7.33 60.33 -7.69
C THR A 185 -6.29 61.08 -8.52
N THR A 186 -5.38 60.38 -9.21
CA THR A 186 -4.35 61.01 -10.06
C THR A 186 -4.96 61.70 -11.29
N ARG A 187 -5.99 61.11 -11.92
CA ARG A 187 -6.74 61.76 -13.01
C ARG A 187 -7.48 63.01 -12.53
N GLY A 188 -8.12 62.96 -11.36
CA GLY A 188 -8.75 64.13 -10.74
C GLY A 188 -7.76 65.26 -10.44
N LEU A 189 -6.56 64.91 -9.95
CA LEU A 189 -5.50 65.88 -9.66
C LEU A 189 -4.92 66.53 -10.93
N LEU A 190 -4.77 65.76 -12.02
CA LEU A 190 -4.31 66.27 -13.32
C LEU A 190 -5.33 67.20 -13.98
N LEU A 191 -6.63 66.87 -13.88
CA LEU A 191 -7.72 67.73 -14.36
C LEU A 191 -7.77 69.05 -13.57
N TRP A 192 -7.63 69.01 -12.25
CA TRP A 192 -7.57 70.21 -11.40
C TRP A 192 -6.34 71.09 -11.68
N ARG A 193 -5.18 70.47 -11.97
CA ARG A 193 -3.96 71.19 -12.36
C ARG A 193 -4.10 71.86 -13.75
N HIS A 194 -4.90 71.31 -14.65
CA HIS A 194 -5.21 71.92 -15.95
C HIS A 194 -6.14 73.13 -15.82
N THR A 195 -7.19 73.04 -15.02
CA THR A 195 -8.11 74.18 -14.77
C THR A 195 -7.44 75.31 -14.01
N SER A 196 -6.57 74.99 -13.04
CA SER A 196 -5.80 75.99 -12.28
C SER A 196 -4.76 76.75 -13.13
N LYS A 197 -4.14 76.10 -14.13
CA LYS A 197 -3.21 76.76 -15.06
C LYS A 197 -3.91 77.70 -16.04
N ASN A 198 -5.11 77.37 -16.50
CA ASN A 198 -5.89 78.24 -17.39
C ASN A 198 -6.39 79.52 -16.69
N HIS A 199 -6.55 79.50 -15.37
CA HIS A 199 -7.02 80.65 -14.61
C HIS A 199 -5.92 81.66 -14.22
N LYS A 200 -4.64 81.37 -14.51
CA LYS A 200 -3.49 82.27 -14.27
C LYS A 200 -3.00 83.01 -15.52
N LEU A 201 -3.69 82.87 -16.66
CA LEU A 201 -3.33 83.44 -17.96
C LEU A 201 -4.30 84.54 -18.44
N HIS A 202 -5.15 85.05 -17.54
CA HIS A 202 -6.04 86.19 -17.77
C HIS A 202 -5.79 87.28 -16.72
#